data_AF-A0A821R451-F1
#
_entry.id   AF-A0A821R451-F1
#
_cell.length_a   1.000
_cell.length_b   1.000
_cell.length_c   1.000
_cell.angle_alpha   90.00
_cell.angle_beta   90.00
_cell.angle_gamma   90.00
#
_symmetry.space_group_name_H-M   'P 1'
#
loop_
_entity.id
_entity.type
_entity.pdbx_description
1 polymer ?
#
loop_
_entity_poly.entity_id
_entity_poly.type
_entity_poly.pdbx_seq_one_letter_code
_entity_poly.pdbx_strand_id
1 'polypeptide(L)'
;MFRASMLPAAFNNDWSFQYGNQLNDYLIRSVSRSLNNGTCNCVISDTCQESLHIGPLDLVLPDLVKGCSPIDGLQMSTLECFFSSNCIDTILTYLEYYTQMDGSSPISFVPPTVLPMIVHPLDNSISSRFLPNTSIDILISELFVEQLNTTISYENYFKSCAPSICHYEYERQNDILYVATSVLGLYGGLTIILRFITWNSTVLLQAFTNYLRMRRTMVRPTA
;
A
#
# COMPACT_ATOMS: atom_id res chain seq x y z
N MET A 1 -5.09 23.69 -4.24
CA MET A 1 -3.79 23.15 -3.79
C MET A 1 -3.98 22.45 -2.45
N PHE A 2 -4.27 21.15 -2.47
CA PHE A 2 -4.04 20.20 -1.37
C PHE A 2 -3.91 18.82 -2.02
N ARG A 3 -2.66 18.38 -2.21
CA ARG A 3 -2.30 17.02 -2.62
C ARG A 3 -2.32 16.19 -1.33
N ALA A 4 -3.51 15.77 -0.91
CA ALA A 4 -3.63 14.75 0.13
C ALA A 4 -3.29 13.41 -0.52
N SER A 5 -2.20 12.82 -0.04
CA SER A 5 -1.68 11.48 -0.31
C SER A 5 -2.74 10.47 -0.78
N MET A 6 -2.83 10.26 -2.10
CA MET A 6 -3.53 9.15 -2.76
C MET A 6 -2.76 7.81 -2.67
N LEU A 7 -1.75 7.72 -1.80
CA LEU A 7 -0.88 6.53 -1.72
C LEU A 7 -1.56 5.31 -1.06
N PRO A 8 -2.40 5.44 -0.01
CA PRO A 8 -3.09 4.28 0.56
C PRO A 8 -4.27 3.80 -0.29
N ALA A 9 -4.87 4.67 -1.11
CA ALA A 9 -6.04 4.35 -1.93
C ALA A 9 -5.69 3.91 -3.37
N ALA A 10 -4.42 3.96 -3.77
CA ALA A 10 -4.01 3.53 -5.11
C ALA A 10 -3.87 2.00 -5.23
N PHE A 11 -3.69 1.30 -4.11
CA PHE A 11 -3.32 -0.12 -4.11
C PHE A 11 -4.24 -1.03 -3.30
N ASN A 12 -5.20 -0.50 -2.55
CA ASN A 12 -6.12 -1.36 -1.79
C ASN A 12 -7.41 -0.63 -1.42
N ASN A 13 -8.39 -0.64 -2.31
CA ASN A 13 -9.62 0.09 -2.04
C ASN A 13 -10.84 -0.57 -2.69
N ASP A 14 -11.44 -1.47 -1.91
CA ASP A 14 -12.84 -1.92 -2.06
C ASP A 14 -13.84 -0.76 -2.09
N TRP A 15 -13.38 0.45 -1.81
CA TRP A 15 -14.09 1.71 -1.83
C TRP A 15 -13.45 2.71 -2.80
N SER A 16 -14.26 3.46 -3.54
CA SER A 16 -13.82 4.58 -4.36
C SER A 16 -14.47 5.88 -3.87
N PHE A 17 -13.80 7.00 -4.09
CA PHE A 17 -14.36 8.31 -3.78
C PHE A 17 -14.96 8.93 -5.04
N GLN A 18 -16.24 9.28 -4.96
CA GLN A 18 -16.91 10.08 -5.97
C GLN A 18 -17.02 11.52 -5.47
N TYR A 19 -16.68 12.46 -6.34
CA TYR A 19 -16.85 13.89 -6.09
C TYR A 19 -18.22 14.31 -6.61
N GLY A 20 -19.00 14.99 -5.78
CA GLY A 20 -20.26 15.55 -6.24
C GLY A 20 -20.06 16.81 -7.06
N ASN A 21 -21.04 17.12 -7.90
CA ASN A 21 -21.14 18.39 -8.63
C ASN A 21 -22.22 19.27 -7.97
N GLN A 22 -22.50 20.45 -8.54
CA GLN A 22 -23.49 21.38 -7.99
C GLN A 22 -24.94 20.85 -7.96
N LEU A 23 -25.21 19.69 -8.53
CA LEU A 23 -26.52 19.03 -8.52
C LEU A 23 -26.64 17.97 -7.42
N ASN A 24 -25.53 17.58 -6.79
CA ASN A 24 -25.49 16.54 -5.77
C ASN A 24 -25.29 17.17 -4.37
N ASP A 25 -26.02 16.70 -3.37
CA ASP A 25 -25.96 17.19 -1.97
C ASP A 25 -24.67 16.84 -1.21
N TYR A 26 -23.63 16.34 -1.89
CA TYR A 26 -22.37 15.91 -1.26
C TYR A 26 -21.16 16.43 -2.02
N LEU A 27 -20.09 16.79 -1.29
CA LEU A 27 -18.80 17.18 -1.90
C LEU A 27 -17.96 15.95 -2.26
N ILE A 28 -17.91 14.97 -1.35
CA ILE A 28 -17.18 13.71 -1.50
C ILE A 28 -18.04 12.61 -0.90
N ARG A 29 -18.19 11.49 -1.61
CA ARG A 29 -18.88 10.29 -1.12
C ARG A 29 -17.97 9.08 -1.33
N SER A 30 -17.80 8.28 -0.29
CA SER A 30 -17.25 6.92 -0.43
C SER A 30 -18.34 5.99 -0.97
N VAL A 31 -18.07 5.31 -2.07
CA VAL A 31 -18.91 4.25 -2.61
C VAL A 31 -18.12 2.96 -2.66
N SER A 32 -18.78 1.83 -2.42
CA SER A 32 -18.15 0.53 -2.65
C SER A 32 -17.87 0.34 -4.13
N ARG A 33 -16.71 -0.22 -4.46
CA ARG A 33 -16.39 -0.64 -5.83
C ARG A 33 -17.23 -1.87 -6.16
N SER A 34 -17.92 -1.80 -7.30
CA SER A 34 -18.70 -2.93 -7.79
C SER A 34 -18.31 -3.26 -9.23
N LEU A 35 -18.18 -4.54 -9.52
CA LEU A 35 -17.87 -5.11 -10.83
C LEU A 35 -19.14 -5.73 -11.43
N ASN A 36 -19.11 -6.03 -12.74
CA ASN A 36 -20.22 -6.68 -13.45
C ASN A 36 -21.55 -5.92 -13.30
N ASN A 37 -21.53 -4.62 -13.58
CA ASN A 37 -22.69 -3.72 -13.50
C ASN A 37 -23.42 -3.73 -12.14
N GLY A 38 -22.67 -3.84 -11.04
CA GLY A 38 -23.21 -3.75 -9.68
C GLY A 38 -23.59 -5.08 -9.03
N THR A 39 -23.45 -6.20 -9.75
CA THR A 39 -23.78 -7.54 -9.20
C THR A 39 -22.73 -8.06 -8.22
N CYS A 40 -21.48 -7.64 -8.37
CA CYS A 40 -20.38 -8.07 -7.49
C CYS A 40 -19.81 -6.87 -6.74
N ASN A 41 -19.80 -6.92 -5.41
CA ASN A 41 -19.35 -5.83 -4.56
C ASN A 41 -18.05 -6.23 -3.84
N CYS A 42 -17.00 -5.45 -4.05
CA CYS A 42 -15.68 -5.69 -3.48
C CYS A 42 -15.61 -5.57 -1.96
N VAL A 43 -16.58 -4.90 -1.33
CA VAL A 43 -16.70 -4.86 0.13
C VAL A 43 -17.22 -6.18 0.70
N ILE A 44 -17.96 -6.94 -0.11
CA ILE A 44 -18.64 -8.17 0.32
C ILE A 44 -17.84 -9.41 -0.08
N SER A 45 -17.20 -9.37 -1.25
CA SER A 45 -16.47 -10.49 -1.82
C SER A 45 -15.21 -9.98 -2.51
N ASP A 46 -14.07 -10.55 -2.16
CA ASP A 46 -12.77 -10.36 -2.81
C ASP A 46 -12.66 -11.13 -4.13
N THR A 47 -13.45 -12.19 -4.31
CA THR A 47 -13.49 -13.03 -5.52
C THR A 47 -14.15 -12.38 -6.75
N CYS A 48 -14.46 -11.09 -6.70
CA CYS A 48 -15.11 -10.42 -7.82
C CYS A 48 -14.12 -10.19 -8.96
N GLN A 49 -14.48 -10.65 -10.16
CA GLN A 49 -13.69 -10.47 -11.37
C GLN A 49 -14.55 -10.01 -12.55
N GLU A 50 -13.92 -9.26 -13.44
CA GLU A 50 -14.48 -8.81 -14.71
C GLU A 50 -13.36 -8.77 -15.75
N SER A 51 -13.68 -8.98 -17.03
CA SER A 51 -12.69 -8.90 -18.10
C SER A 51 -12.00 -7.54 -18.13
N LEU A 52 -10.70 -7.54 -18.42
CA LEU A 52 -9.96 -6.29 -18.55
C LEU A 52 -10.22 -5.67 -19.93
N HIS A 53 -10.88 -4.52 -19.92
CA HIS A 53 -11.09 -3.68 -21.09
C HIS A 53 -10.03 -2.57 -21.12
N ILE A 54 -9.30 -2.49 -22.22
CA ILE A 54 -8.20 -1.55 -22.42
C ILE A 54 -8.53 -0.60 -23.58
N GLY A 55 -8.43 0.71 -23.32
CA GLY A 55 -8.50 1.76 -24.33
C GLY A 55 -9.90 2.30 -24.64
N PRO A 56 -9.99 3.35 -25.47
CA PRO A 56 -11.26 3.95 -25.89
C PRO A 56 -12.07 3.05 -26.84
N LEU A 57 -11.49 1.95 -27.32
CA LEU A 57 -12.12 0.98 -28.21
C LEU A 57 -12.64 -0.27 -27.46
N ASP A 58 -12.59 -0.28 -26.11
CA ASP A 58 -13.01 -1.39 -25.24
C ASP A 58 -12.44 -2.76 -25.63
N LEU A 59 -11.14 -2.80 -25.92
CA LEU A 59 -10.52 -4.06 -26.32
C LEU A 59 -10.36 -4.98 -25.11
N VAL A 60 -10.85 -6.21 -25.25
CA VAL A 60 -10.79 -7.24 -24.21
C VAL A 60 -9.51 -8.03 -24.34
N LEU A 61 -8.71 -8.09 -23.28
CA LEU A 61 -7.59 -9.03 -23.24
C LEU A 61 -8.07 -10.41 -22.80
N PRO A 62 -7.73 -11.48 -23.55
CA PRO A 62 -8.07 -12.83 -23.15
C PRO A 62 -7.40 -13.16 -21.81
N ASP A 63 -8.20 -13.69 -20.89
CA ASP A 63 -7.82 -14.23 -19.59
C ASP A 63 -7.02 -13.30 -18.66
N LEU A 64 -7.02 -12.00 -18.98
CA LEU A 64 -6.58 -10.94 -18.10
C LEU A 64 -7.83 -10.27 -17.52
N VAL A 65 -7.97 -10.35 -16.20
CA VAL A 65 -9.14 -9.86 -15.48
C VAL A 65 -8.76 -8.74 -14.52
N LYS A 66 -9.69 -7.81 -14.30
CA LYS A 66 -9.62 -6.85 -13.21
C LYS A 66 -10.39 -7.40 -12.01
N GLY A 67 -9.75 -7.37 -10.85
CA GLY A 67 -10.34 -7.72 -9.57
C GLY A 67 -10.65 -6.49 -8.73
N CYS A 68 -10.98 -6.73 -7.47
CA CYS A 68 -11.22 -5.68 -6.48
C CYS A 68 -9.97 -4.85 -6.21
N SER A 69 -8.84 -5.52 -6.00
CA SER A 69 -7.50 -4.92 -6.07
C SER A 69 -6.77 -5.32 -7.36
N PRO A 70 -5.73 -4.56 -7.77
CA PRO A 70 -4.85 -4.97 -8.87
C PRO A 70 -4.19 -6.33 -8.65
N ILE A 71 -3.91 -6.69 -7.39
CA ILE A 71 -3.26 -7.95 -7.03
C ILE A 71 -4.24 -9.12 -7.17
N ASP A 72 -5.49 -8.96 -6.71
CA ASP A 72 -6.50 -10.01 -6.84
C ASP A 72 -6.82 -10.27 -8.31
N GLY A 73 -6.97 -9.19 -9.09
CA GLY A 73 -7.16 -9.29 -10.54
C GLY A 73 -6.00 -10.02 -11.22
N LEU A 74 -4.77 -9.70 -10.82
CA LEU A 74 -3.59 -10.37 -11.35
C LEU A 74 -3.59 -11.85 -10.97
N GLN A 75 -3.83 -12.21 -9.71
CA GLN A 75 -3.89 -13.59 -9.24
C GLN A 75 -4.94 -14.44 -9.97
N MET A 76 -6.10 -13.84 -10.25
CA MET A 76 -7.19 -14.50 -10.99
C MET A 76 -6.93 -14.59 -12.50
N SER A 77 -6.00 -13.79 -13.03
CA SER A 77 -5.64 -13.81 -14.44
C SER A 77 -4.72 -14.99 -14.79
N THR A 78 -4.57 -15.27 -16.08
CA THR A 78 -3.59 -16.23 -16.61
C THR A 78 -2.51 -15.52 -17.42
N LEU A 79 -1.46 -16.27 -17.81
CA LEU A 79 -0.40 -15.75 -18.68
C LEU A 79 -0.67 -15.98 -20.17
N GLU A 80 -1.88 -16.41 -20.55
CA GLU A 80 -2.20 -16.83 -21.92
C GLU A 80 -1.92 -15.73 -22.97
N CYS A 81 -2.29 -14.49 -22.65
CA CYS A 81 -1.99 -13.33 -23.49
C CYS A 81 -0.50 -13.19 -23.82
N PHE A 82 0.40 -13.54 -22.90
CA PHE A 82 1.84 -13.36 -23.07
C PHE A 82 2.48 -14.35 -24.05
N PHE A 83 1.77 -15.43 -24.41
CA PHE A 83 2.18 -16.36 -25.47
C PHE A 83 1.71 -15.94 -26.87
N SER A 84 0.87 -14.90 -26.97
CA SER A 84 0.29 -14.43 -28.24
C SER A 84 0.92 -13.12 -28.69
N SER A 85 1.53 -13.10 -29.87
CA SER A 85 2.12 -11.88 -30.45
C SER A 85 1.08 -10.77 -30.61
N ASN A 86 -0.14 -11.11 -31.06
CA ASN A 86 -1.22 -10.13 -31.26
C ASN A 86 -1.65 -9.47 -29.94
N CYS A 87 -1.64 -10.22 -28.84
CA CYS A 87 -2.00 -9.69 -27.53
C CYS A 87 -0.91 -8.76 -26.97
N ILE A 88 0.37 -9.10 -27.19
CA ILE A 88 1.49 -8.23 -26.84
C ILE A 88 1.48 -6.94 -27.67
N ASP A 89 1.31 -7.04 -29.00
CA ASP A 89 1.25 -5.87 -29.90
C ASP A 89 0.13 -4.91 -29.51
N THR A 90 -1.00 -5.46 -29.07
CA THR A 90 -2.12 -4.71 -28.53
C THR A 90 -1.75 -3.91 -27.29
N ILE A 91 -1.10 -4.55 -26.31
CA ILE A 91 -0.65 -3.90 -25.06
C ILE A 91 0.33 -2.78 -25.39
N LEU A 92 1.29 -3.04 -26.30
CA LEU A 92 2.26 -2.04 -26.74
C LEU A 92 1.58 -0.85 -27.40
N THR A 93 0.64 -1.08 -28.32
CA THR A 93 -0.14 -0.03 -28.98
C THR A 93 -0.92 0.82 -27.98
N TYR A 94 -1.51 0.20 -26.96
CA TYR A 94 -2.19 0.93 -25.90
C TYR A 94 -1.24 1.80 -25.08
N LEU A 95 -0.08 1.27 -24.68
CA LEU A 95 0.91 2.03 -23.93
C LEU A 95 1.44 3.23 -24.75
N GLU A 96 1.64 3.06 -26.06
CA GLU A 96 1.98 4.15 -26.97
C GLU A 96 0.88 5.23 -27.03
N TYR A 97 -0.40 4.85 -26.99
CA TYR A 97 -1.51 5.81 -26.99
C TYR A 97 -1.55 6.64 -25.69
N TYR A 98 -1.30 6.06 -24.51
CA TYR A 98 -1.39 6.78 -23.23
C TYR A 98 -0.18 7.68 -22.92
N THR A 99 1.01 7.36 -23.45
CA THR A 99 2.21 8.20 -23.29
C THR A 99 2.12 9.55 -24.02
N GLN A 100 1.06 9.78 -24.81
CA GLN A 100 0.82 11.03 -25.54
C GLN A 100 -0.10 12.01 -24.79
N MET A 101 -0.63 11.64 -23.62
CA MET A 101 -1.53 12.47 -22.82
C MET A 101 -0.78 13.39 -21.82
N ASP A 102 0.12 14.22 -22.33
CA ASP A 102 0.66 15.41 -21.60
C ASP A 102 -0.06 16.71 -22.02
N GLY A 103 -1.19 16.61 -22.74
CA GLY A 103 -2.01 17.75 -23.16
C GLY A 103 -1.51 18.49 -24.39
N SER A 104 -0.49 17.96 -25.09
CA SER A 104 -0.01 18.46 -26.38
C SER A 104 -0.36 17.50 -27.53
N SER A 105 -0.65 18.08 -28.71
CA SER A 105 -0.92 17.34 -29.96
C SER A 105 0.19 16.32 -30.26
N PRO A 106 -0.09 15.14 -30.85
CA PRO A 106 0.90 14.11 -31.08
C PRO A 106 1.93 14.55 -32.13
N ILE A 107 3.13 14.93 -31.69
CA ILE A 107 4.26 15.28 -32.57
C ILE A 107 5.36 14.24 -32.35
N SER A 108 5.19 13.08 -32.99
CA SER A 108 6.17 11.99 -33.07
C SER A 108 6.61 11.34 -31.74
N PHE A 109 6.49 10.03 -31.73
CA PHE A 109 7.15 9.11 -30.82
C PHE A 109 8.65 9.43 -30.67
N VAL A 110 9.05 9.97 -29.51
CA VAL A 110 10.45 9.89 -29.06
C VAL A 110 10.41 9.06 -27.78
N PRO A 111 10.57 7.72 -27.85
CA PRO A 111 10.78 6.92 -26.67
C PRO A 111 12.04 7.47 -25.97
N PRO A 112 12.11 7.45 -24.64
CA PRO A 112 13.35 7.78 -23.95
C PRO A 112 14.48 6.97 -24.61
N THR A 113 15.65 7.59 -24.79
CA THR A 113 16.86 7.04 -25.45
C THR A 113 17.48 5.87 -24.67
N VAL A 114 16.67 4.86 -24.42
CA VAL A 114 17.02 3.50 -24.05
C VAL A 114 16.47 2.62 -25.16
N LEU A 115 17.22 1.58 -25.52
CA LEU A 115 17.01 0.73 -26.70
C LEU A 115 15.53 0.41 -27.01
N PRO A 116 15.16 0.21 -28.30
CA PRO A 116 13.83 -0.30 -28.65
C PRO A 116 13.50 -1.49 -27.76
N MET A 117 12.38 -1.41 -27.02
CA MET A 117 11.94 -2.48 -26.15
C MET A 117 11.41 -3.60 -27.05
N ILE A 118 12.32 -4.49 -27.48
CA ILE A 118 11.96 -5.66 -28.27
C ILE A 118 11.34 -6.67 -27.30
N VAL A 119 10.01 -6.64 -27.20
CA VAL A 119 9.24 -7.63 -26.43
C VAL A 119 8.95 -8.81 -27.35
N HIS A 120 9.40 -9.99 -26.96
CA HIS A 120 9.05 -11.24 -27.64
C HIS A 120 7.97 -11.96 -26.82
N PRO A 121 6.96 -12.56 -27.48
CA PRO A 121 6.01 -13.42 -26.79
C PRO A 121 6.74 -14.63 -26.19
N LEU A 122 6.16 -15.19 -25.13
CA LEU A 122 6.67 -16.43 -24.54
C LEU A 122 6.55 -17.57 -25.56
N ASP A 123 7.55 -18.44 -25.55
CA ASP A 123 7.61 -19.58 -26.46
C ASP A 123 6.76 -20.73 -25.93
N ASN A 124 5.65 -21.00 -26.61
CA ASN A 124 4.75 -22.12 -26.29
C ASN A 124 5.33 -23.49 -26.68
N SER A 125 6.46 -23.54 -27.40
CA SER A 125 7.11 -24.78 -27.81
C SER A 125 8.09 -25.34 -26.77
N ILE A 126 8.47 -24.54 -25.78
CA ILE A 126 9.32 -24.97 -24.68
C ILE A 126 8.48 -25.75 -23.67
N SER A 127 8.96 -26.91 -23.22
CA SER A 127 8.26 -27.67 -22.17
C SER A 127 8.32 -26.91 -20.84
N SER A 128 7.19 -26.35 -20.43
CA SER A 128 6.97 -25.82 -19.08
C SER A 128 6.18 -26.83 -18.24
N ARG A 129 6.37 -26.77 -16.93
CA ARG A 129 5.53 -27.46 -15.95
C ARG A 129 4.10 -26.89 -15.95
N PHE A 130 3.97 -25.60 -16.26
CA PHE A 130 2.72 -24.86 -16.23
C PHE A 130 2.15 -24.70 -17.63
N LEU A 131 0.83 -24.86 -17.76
CA LEU A 131 0.14 -24.56 -19.01
C LEU A 131 -0.13 -23.05 -19.10
N PRO A 132 -0.24 -22.46 -20.29
CA PRO A 132 -0.55 -21.03 -20.45
C PRO A 132 -1.84 -20.57 -19.74
N ASN A 133 -2.80 -21.49 -19.54
CA ASN A 133 -4.08 -21.25 -18.89
C ASN A 133 -4.05 -21.42 -17.36
N THR A 134 -2.89 -21.69 -16.75
CA THR A 134 -2.78 -21.73 -15.29
C THR A 134 -2.93 -20.32 -14.73
N SER A 135 -3.71 -20.17 -13.67
CA SER A 135 -3.86 -18.88 -12.98
C SER A 135 -2.53 -18.45 -12.36
N ILE A 136 -2.32 -17.14 -12.32
CA ILE A 136 -1.12 -16.54 -11.73
C ILE A 136 -1.07 -16.82 -10.22
N ASP A 137 -2.21 -16.97 -9.55
CA ASP A 137 -2.26 -17.44 -8.15
C ASP A 137 -1.50 -18.76 -7.96
N ILE A 138 -1.76 -19.75 -8.81
CA ILE A 138 -1.08 -21.05 -8.75
C ILE A 138 0.42 -20.87 -9.00
N LEU A 139 0.78 -20.07 -10.02
CA LEU A 139 2.18 -19.79 -10.34
C LEU A 139 2.91 -19.14 -9.15
N ILE A 140 2.30 -18.16 -8.49
CA ILE A 140 2.85 -17.50 -7.29
C ILE A 140 2.98 -18.51 -6.15
N SER A 141 1.96 -19.34 -5.92
CA SER A 141 1.96 -20.34 -4.83
C SER A 141 3.08 -21.38 -4.99
N GLU A 142 3.45 -21.67 -6.24
CA GLU A 142 4.55 -22.57 -6.59
C GLU A 142 5.84 -21.83 -6.94
N LEU A 143 5.92 -20.53 -6.60
CA LEU A 143 7.08 -19.65 -6.76
C LEU A 143 7.63 -19.60 -8.20
N PHE A 144 6.79 -19.85 -9.20
CA PHE A 144 7.17 -19.98 -10.61
C PHE A 144 8.29 -21.02 -10.84
N VAL A 145 8.38 -22.03 -9.98
CA VAL A 145 9.44 -23.05 -10.07
C VAL A 145 9.10 -24.04 -11.18
N GLU A 146 9.83 -23.95 -12.29
CA GLU A 146 9.70 -24.86 -13.43
C GLU A 146 10.37 -26.21 -13.18
N GLN A 147 11.59 -26.19 -12.65
CA GLN A 147 12.39 -27.40 -12.40
C GLN A 147 13.20 -27.25 -11.11
N LEU A 148 13.09 -28.24 -10.23
CA LEU A 148 13.94 -28.34 -9.05
C LEU A 148 15.14 -29.23 -9.36
N ASN A 149 16.30 -28.62 -9.60
CA ASN A 149 17.53 -29.38 -9.69
C ASN A 149 18.00 -29.76 -8.28
N THR A 150 18.05 -31.06 -7.97
CA THR A 150 18.47 -31.56 -6.65
C THR A 150 19.99 -31.74 -6.53
N THR A 151 20.73 -31.50 -7.62
CA THR A 151 22.20 -31.68 -7.66
C THR A 151 23.00 -30.43 -7.29
N ILE A 152 22.33 -29.37 -6.81
CA ILE A 152 22.97 -28.09 -6.52
C ILE A 152 23.71 -28.19 -5.17
N SER A 153 24.98 -27.81 -5.15
CA SER A 153 25.73 -27.66 -3.90
C SER A 153 25.27 -26.40 -3.17
N TYR A 154 24.47 -26.57 -2.11
CA TYR A 154 24.02 -25.48 -1.25
C TYR A 154 25.20 -24.68 -0.69
N GLU A 155 26.35 -25.31 -0.43
CA GLU A 155 27.54 -24.63 0.07
C GLU A 155 28.07 -23.58 -0.91
N ASN A 156 28.12 -23.91 -2.22
CA ASN A 156 28.57 -22.98 -3.25
C ASN A 156 27.56 -21.85 -3.48
N TYR A 157 26.26 -22.15 -3.37
CA TYR A 157 25.19 -21.17 -3.47
C TYR A 157 25.28 -20.14 -2.33
N PHE A 158 25.34 -20.59 -1.07
CA PHE A 158 25.44 -19.70 0.08
C PHE A 158 26.75 -18.91 0.10
N LYS A 159 27.87 -19.48 -0.38
CA LYS A 159 29.12 -18.72 -0.55
C LYS A 159 28.98 -17.59 -1.58
N SER A 160 28.21 -17.79 -2.64
CA SER A 160 28.02 -16.81 -3.71
C SER A 160 27.00 -15.72 -3.36
N CYS A 161 25.98 -16.09 -2.57
CA CYS A 161 24.90 -15.19 -2.16
C CYS A 161 25.04 -14.67 -0.71
N ALA A 162 26.20 -14.87 -0.07
CA ALA A 162 26.43 -14.41 1.30
C ALA A 162 26.28 -12.87 1.36
N PRO A 163 25.35 -12.34 2.18
CA PRO A 163 25.21 -10.91 2.34
C PRO A 163 26.50 -10.34 2.95
N SER A 164 26.94 -9.18 2.45
CA SER A 164 28.13 -8.49 2.96
C SER A 164 27.98 -8.03 4.42
N ILE A 165 26.73 -7.84 4.86
CA ILE A 165 26.38 -7.41 6.22
C ILE A 165 25.17 -8.23 6.67
N CYS A 166 25.29 -8.93 7.79
CA CYS A 166 24.17 -9.60 8.43
C CYS A 166 23.50 -8.64 9.42
N HIS A 167 22.20 -8.39 9.26
CA HIS A 167 21.39 -7.74 10.28
C HIS A 167 20.63 -8.79 11.07
N TYR A 168 20.81 -8.78 12.39
CA TYR A 168 20.08 -9.63 13.30
C TYR A 168 19.00 -8.78 13.97
N GLU A 169 17.75 -9.15 13.78
CA GLU A 169 16.63 -8.58 14.51
C GLU A 169 16.37 -9.46 15.73
N TYR A 170 16.67 -8.94 16.92
CA TYR A 170 16.35 -9.62 18.17
C TYR A 170 14.91 -9.29 18.54
N GLU A 171 13.97 -10.15 18.14
CA GLU A 171 12.63 -10.12 18.72
C GLU A 171 12.73 -10.54 20.19
N ARG A 172 12.76 -9.55 21.10
CA ARG A 172 12.59 -9.84 22.53
C ARG A 172 11.15 -10.27 22.74
N GLN A 173 10.90 -11.58 22.84
CA GLN A 173 9.70 -12.09 23.47
C GLN A 173 9.66 -11.54 24.90
N ASN A 174 8.51 -11.01 25.33
CA ASN A 174 8.33 -10.33 26.61
C ASN A 174 8.73 -11.25 27.77
N ASP A 175 10.00 -11.21 28.16
CA ASP A 175 10.50 -11.90 29.34
C ASP A 175 9.72 -11.36 30.55
N ILE A 176 9.22 -12.27 31.38
CA ILE A 176 8.42 -11.98 32.57
C ILE A 176 9.17 -10.99 33.48
N LEU A 177 10.51 -11.08 33.51
CA LEU A 177 11.37 -10.14 34.26
C LEU A 177 11.29 -8.71 33.71
N TYR A 178 11.19 -8.53 32.39
CA TYR A 178 11.05 -7.21 31.77
C TYR A 178 9.69 -6.57 32.06
N VAL A 179 8.61 -7.36 32.05
CA VAL A 179 7.27 -6.89 32.41
C VAL A 179 7.23 -6.49 33.88
N ALA A 180 7.75 -7.33 34.78
CA ALA A 180 7.76 -7.05 36.21
C ALA A 180 8.56 -5.78 36.56
N THR A 181 9.76 -5.61 36.00
CA THR A 181 10.58 -4.41 36.22
C THR A 181 9.94 -3.15 35.67
N SER A 182 9.24 -3.24 34.53
CA SER A 182 8.51 -2.10 33.94
C SER A 182 7.34 -1.66 34.83
N VAL A 183 6.56 -2.59 35.38
CA VAL A 183 5.44 -2.28 36.30
C VAL A 183 5.96 -1.65 37.60
N LEU A 184 7.03 -2.19 38.16
CA LEU A 184 7.66 -1.63 39.37
C LEU A 184 8.21 -0.21 39.11
N GLY A 185 8.82 0.00 37.94
CA GLY A 185 9.31 1.31 37.52
C GLY A 185 8.19 2.35 37.37
N LEU A 186 7.07 1.97 36.74
CA LEU A 186 5.91 2.83 36.58
C LEU A 186 5.28 3.20 37.93
N TYR A 187 5.09 2.23 38.82
CA TYR A 187 4.50 2.47 40.13
C TYR A 187 5.39 3.38 41.00
N GLY A 188 6.70 3.10 41.01
CA GLY A 188 7.69 3.90 41.74
C GLY A 188 7.78 5.33 41.20
N GLY A 189 7.90 5.47 39.88
CA GLY A 189 8.01 6.78 39.23
C GLY A 189 6.76 7.63 39.42
N LEU A 190 5.58 7.06 39.22
CA LEU A 190 4.30 7.76 39.38
C LEU A 190 4.12 8.32 40.80
N THR A 191 4.48 7.53 41.81
CA THR A 191 4.35 7.94 43.22
C THR A 191 5.25 9.12 43.55
N ILE A 192 6.50 9.10 43.07
CA ILE A 192 7.48 10.18 43.29
C ILE A 192 7.02 11.46 42.59
N ILE A 193 6.57 11.37 41.34
CA ILE A 193 6.10 12.52 40.56
C ILE A 193 4.86 13.14 41.19
N LEU A 194 3.87 12.34 41.59
CA LEU A 194 2.66 12.86 42.25
C LEU A 194 3.00 13.61 43.55
N ARG A 195 3.92 13.08 44.35
CA ARG A 195 4.35 13.72 45.60
C ARG A 195 5.05 15.06 45.35
N PHE A 196 5.84 15.14 44.28
CA PHE A 196 6.49 16.38 43.88
C PHE A 196 5.46 17.42 43.38
N ILE A 197 4.48 17.00 42.57
CA ILE A 197 3.44 17.89 42.05
C ILE A 197 2.56 18.42 43.19
N THR A 198 2.13 17.55 44.11
CA THR A 198 1.29 17.94 45.25
C THR A 198 2.01 18.90 46.20
N TRP A 199 3.30 18.71 46.45
CA TRP A 199 4.10 19.67 47.21
C TRP A 199 4.15 21.03 46.50
N ASN A 200 4.52 21.06 45.21
CA ASN A 200 4.63 22.32 44.47
C ASN A 200 3.28 23.03 44.31
N SER A 201 2.19 22.30 44.11
CA SER A 201 0.85 22.89 43.97
C SER A 201 0.40 23.57 45.26
N THR A 202 0.67 23.00 46.43
CA THR A 202 0.34 23.63 47.72
C THR A 202 1.17 24.89 47.99
N VAL A 203 2.47 24.87 47.67
CA VAL A 203 3.35 26.05 47.79
C VAL A 203 2.89 27.16 46.84
N LEU A 204 2.53 26.83 45.60
CA LEU A 204 2.00 27.80 44.65
C LEU A 204 0.68 28.41 45.10
N LEU A 205 -0.23 27.62 45.67
CA LEU A 205 -1.49 28.13 46.24
C LEU A 205 -1.24 29.07 47.43
N GLN A 206 -0.29 28.74 48.31
CA GLN A 206 0.10 29.62 49.42
C GLN A 206 0.74 30.92 48.92
N ALA A 207 1.63 30.85 47.92
CA ALA A 207 2.21 32.04 47.30
C ALA A 207 1.15 32.92 46.63
N PHE A 208 0.20 32.31 45.91
CA PHE A 208 -0.89 33.01 45.24
C PHE A 208 -1.85 33.70 46.21
N THR A 209 -2.25 33.01 47.29
CA THR A 209 -3.11 33.60 48.34
C THR A 209 -2.42 34.75 49.06
N ASN A 210 -1.12 34.64 49.35
CA ASN A 210 -0.32 35.73 49.93
C ASN A 210 -0.17 36.93 48.97
N TYR A 211 0.03 36.68 47.68
CA TYR A 211 0.06 37.73 46.65
C TYR A 211 -1.29 38.47 46.56
N LEU A 212 -2.42 37.75 46.59
CA LEU A 212 -3.75 38.35 46.62
C LEU A 212 -4.01 39.14 47.92
N ARG A 213 -3.47 38.69 49.05
CA ARG A 213 -3.59 39.39 50.34
C ARG A 213 -2.85 40.74 50.31
N MET A 214 -1.66 40.79 49.75
CA MET A 214 -0.88 42.03 49.54
C MET A 214 -1.60 43.04 48.63
N ARG A 215 -2.29 42.57 47.58
CA ARG A 215 -3.09 43.45 46.71
C ARG A 215 -4.29 44.10 47.42
N ARG A 216 -4.87 43.48 48.45
CA ARG A 216 -6.01 44.05 49.20
C ARG A 216 -5.59 45.10 50.24
N THR A 217 -4.33 45.16 50.63
CA THR A 217 -3.83 46.11 51.64
C THR A 217 -3.31 47.44 51.07
N MET A 218 -3.50 47.73 49.78
CA MET A 218 -3.33 49.10 49.25
C MET A 218 -4.49 49.98 49.72
N VAL A 219 -4.30 50.58 50.89
CA VAL A 219 -5.13 51.65 51.44
C VAL A 219 -5.04 52.86 50.50
N ARG A 220 -6.19 53.33 50.04
CA ARG A 220 -6.37 54.57 49.28
C ARG A 220 -5.98 55.75 50.19
N PRO A 221 -5.04 56.63 49.84
CA PRO A 221 -4.83 57.84 50.61
C PRO A 221 -6.10 58.71 50.47
N THR A 222 -6.76 58.97 51.59
CA THR A 222 -7.78 60.01 51.70
C THR A 222 -7.06 61.35 51.81
N ALA A 223 -7.16 62.15 50.74
CA ALA A 223 -7.02 63.59 50.77
C ALA A 223 -8.26 64.18 50.12
#